data_AF-A0AAW0C5I4-F1
#
_entry.id   AF-A0AAW0C5I4-F1
#
_cell.length_a   1.000
_cell.length_b   1.000
_cell.length_c   1.000
_cell.angle_alpha   90.00
_cell.angle_beta   90.00
_cell.angle_gamma   90.00
#
_symmetry.space_group_name_H-M   'P 1'
#
loop_
_entity.id
_entity.type
_entity.pdbx_description
1 polymer ?
#
loop_
_entity_poly.entity_id
_entity_poly.type
_entity_poly.pdbx_seq_one_letter_code
_entity_poly.pdbx_strand_id
1 'polypeptide(L)'
;MTAKTCEAASVAATASSFFRSETSYRCKGTFLDSDIECGGEAILRAFISGKTNGKVYFIGCGKWSASDSARMSKRHRFTAIPQRVRESALVKLFAGQPLDPEDDDTQVLVGFSRNHFSNGVQQVGKLVKHNCKASLSLFIPVDPKDLRIVIIPAPGAPHSHPAFPRTKIPLDVQQKYVGVANKVRLSRRTTLGVDQAANEDSGGKLAVTI
;
A
#
# COMPACT_ATOMS: atom_id res chain seq x y z
N MET A 1 -13.34 -31.79 9.70
CA MET A 1 -13.68 -30.40 9.35
C MET A 1 -12.75 -29.49 10.14
N THR A 2 -11.64 -29.06 9.53
CA THR A 2 -10.66 -28.18 10.17
C THR A 2 -11.14 -26.73 10.07
N ALA A 3 -11.35 -26.10 11.23
CA ALA A 3 -11.76 -24.70 11.31
C ALA A 3 -10.82 -23.82 10.48
N LYS A 4 -11.40 -23.09 9.53
CA LYS A 4 -10.74 -21.97 8.85
C LYS A 4 -10.29 -20.98 9.92
N THR A 5 -8.98 -20.87 10.12
CA THR A 5 -8.35 -19.83 10.92
C THR A 5 -8.57 -18.50 10.22
N CYS A 6 -9.66 -17.82 10.56
CA CYS A 6 -9.85 -16.41 10.24
C CYS A 6 -8.72 -15.63 10.91
N GLU A 7 -7.94 -14.90 10.12
CA GLU A 7 -6.81 -14.08 10.55
C GLU A 7 -7.29 -12.99 11.53
N ALA A 8 -7.28 -13.30 12.83
CA ALA A 8 -7.23 -12.26 13.85
C ALA A 8 -5.86 -11.59 13.73
N ALA A 9 -5.83 -10.27 13.49
CA ALA A 9 -4.58 -9.55 13.55
C ALA A 9 -4.16 -9.48 15.03
N SER A 10 -3.16 -10.28 15.40
CA SER A 10 -2.62 -10.28 16.77
C SER A 10 -2.23 -8.87 17.21
N VAL A 11 -2.24 -8.63 18.52
CA VAL A 11 -1.78 -7.36 19.11
C VAL A 11 -0.37 -7.02 18.59
N ALA A 12 0.49 -8.04 18.52
CA ALA A 12 1.84 -7.94 17.99
C ALA A 12 1.86 -7.56 16.51
N ALA A 13 0.97 -8.13 15.68
CA ALA A 13 0.84 -7.77 14.28
C ALA A 13 0.41 -6.32 14.09
N THR A 14 -0.58 -5.86 14.86
CA THR A 14 -1.10 -4.50 14.79
C THR A 14 -0.04 -3.47 15.20
N ALA A 15 0.68 -3.72 16.30
CA ALA A 15 1.76 -2.85 16.76
C ALA A 15 2.95 -2.83 15.78
N SER A 16 3.36 -3.99 15.26
CA SER A 16 4.47 -4.09 14.30
C SER A 16 4.15 -3.40 12.97
N SER A 17 2.90 -3.53 12.50
CA SER A 17 2.42 -2.82 11.29
C SER A 17 2.56 -1.31 11.45
N PHE A 18 2.06 -0.79 12.58
CA PHE A 18 2.10 0.63 12.89
C PHE A 18 3.54 1.14 13.08
N PHE A 19 4.37 0.39 13.80
CA PHE A 19 5.77 0.72 13.99
C PHE A 19 6.51 0.85 12.65
N ARG A 20 6.33 -0.11 11.73
CA ARG A 20 6.96 -0.07 10.40
C ARG A 20 6.43 1.08 9.55
N SER A 21 5.12 1.34 9.55
CA SER A 21 4.59 2.47 8.79
C SER A 21 5.21 3.77 9.26
N GLU A 22 5.35 3.96 10.56
CA GLU A 22 5.92 5.18 11.11
C GLU A 22 7.44 5.28 10.91
N THR A 23 8.19 4.19 11.04
CA THR A 23 9.66 4.19 10.88
C THR A 23 10.13 4.13 9.42
N SER A 24 9.24 3.83 8.46
CA SER A 24 9.59 3.70 7.03
C SER A 24 10.00 4.99 6.34
N TYR A 25 9.74 6.15 6.92
CA TYR A 25 10.07 7.45 6.32
C TYR A 25 10.69 8.41 7.34
N ARG A 26 11.39 9.43 6.85
CA ARG A 26 11.97 10.50 7.68
C ARG A 26 11.02 11.68 7.78
N CYS A 27 11.18 12.52 8.82
CA CYS A 27 10.35 13.70 9.03
C CYS A 27 10.48 14.69 7.87
N LYS A 28 9.34 15.07 7.28
CA LYS A 28 9.22 16.02 6.15
C LYS A 28 8.97 17.48 6.58
N GLY A 29 9.21 17.80 7.86
CA GLY A 29 9.15 19.18 8.33
C GLY A 29 10.25 20.01 7.64
N THR A 30 9.96 21.26 7.32
CA THR A 30 10.87 22.19 6.63
C THR A 30 11.09 23.42 7.49
N PHE A 31 12.33 23.88 7.60
CA PHE A 31 12.66 25.08 8.37
C PHE A 31 12.10 26.33 7.65
N LEU A 32 11.65 27.34 8.38
CA LEU A 32 11.11 28.59 7.80
C LEU A 32 12.18 29.34 6.99
N ASP A 33 13.43 29.27 7.44
CA ASP A 33 14.54 30.04 6.89
C ASP A 33 15.34 29.29 5.80
N SER A 34 14.95 28.04 5.50
CA SER A 34 15.64 27.22 4.49
C SER A 34 14.73 26.08 4.01
N ASP A 35 14.74 25.78 2.71
CA ASP A 35 14.06 24.62 2.11
C ASP A 35 14.66 23.25 2.52
N ILE A 36 15.41 23.22 3.61
CA ILE A 36 16.05 22.03 4.16
C ILE A 36 15.00 21.22 4.93
N GLU A 37 14.84 19.96 4.53
CA GLU A 37 14.01 19.00 5.24
C GLU A 37 14.67 18.57 6.56
N CYS A 38 13.88 18.43 7.61
CA CYS A 38 14.31 18.00 8.94
C CYS A 38 15.05 16.65 8.91
N GLY A 39 14.47 15.66 8.23
CA GLY A 39 15.04 14.31 8.11
C GLY A 39 15.12 13.54 9.44
N GLY A 40 14.44 14.00 10.50
CA GLY A 40 14.43 13.34 11.80
C GLY A 40 13.73 11.98 11.76
N GLU A 41 14.23 11.02 12.56
CA GLU A 41 13.63 9.70 12.70
C GLU A 41 12.38 9.73 13.58
N ALA A 42 11.56 8.68 13.45
CA ALA A 42 10.41 8.48 14.31
C ALA A 42 10.89 8.00 15.67
N ILE A 43 10.44 8.67 16.74
CA ILE A 43 10.71 8.27 18.12
C ILE A 43 9.41 8.28 18.93
N LEU A 44 9.35 7.43 19.95
CA LEU A 44 8.25 7.43 20.91
C LEU A 44 8.47 8.56 21.93
N ARG A 45 7.47 9.45 22.09
CA ARG A 45 7.51 10.56 23.06
C ARG A 45 6.28 10.52 23.96
N ALA A 46 6.44 10.89 25.23
CA ALA A 46 5.33 11.05 26.15
C ALA A 46 4.66 12.42 25.97
N PHE A 47 3.35 12.49 26.18
CA PHE A 47 2.65 13.77 26.28
C PHE A 47 3.08 14.53 27.54
N ILE A 48 3.15 15.86 27.44
CA ILE A 48 3.50 16.74 28.58
C ILE A 48 2.37 16.73 29.63
N SER A 49 1.12 16.73 29.19
CA SER A 49 -0.06 16.79 30.07
C SER A 49 -0.87 15.49 30.01
N GLY A 50 -0.47 14.50 30.80
CA GLY A 50 -1.25 13.29 31.05
C GLY A 50 -1.50 12.42 29.81
N LYS A 51 -2.60 11.65 29.84
CA LYS A 51 -2.98 10.73 28.77
C LYS A 51 -3.90 11.42 27.76
N THR A 52 -3.59 11.31 26.48
CA THR A 52 -4.50 11.73 25.41
C THR A 52 -5.15 10.49 24.81
N ASN A 53 -6.49 10.44 24.80
CA ASN A 53 -7.24 9.29 24.29
C ASN A 53 -6.76 7.96 24.94
N GLY A 54 -6.53 7.95 26.26
CA GLY A 54 -6.05 6.76 26.97
C GLY A 54 -4.60 6.35 26.67
N LYS A 55 -3.88 7.08 25.81
CA LYS A 55 -2.47 6.83 25.44
C LYS A 55 -1.55 7.81 26.14
N VAL A 56 -0.43 7.30 26.64
CA VAL A 56 0.64 8.09 27.30
C VAL A 56 1.62 8.64 26.26
N TYR A 57 1.79 7.93 25.15
CA TYR A 57 2.79 8.20 24.14
C TYR A 57 2.19 8.61 22.79
N PHE A 58 3.02 9.24 21.97
CA PHE A 58 2.80 9.53 20.56
C PHE A 58 4.09 9.32 19.77
N ILE A 59 3.98 9.23 18.44
CA ILE A 59 5.16 9.19 17.57
C ILE A 59 5.56 10.61 17.20
N GLY A 60 6.72 11.01 17.67
CA GLY A 60 7.31 12.32 17.41
C GLY A 60 8.53 12.25 16.49
N CYS A 61 9.06 13.42 16.17
CA CYS A 61 10.34 13.57 15.47
C CYS A 61 11.51 13.57 16.46
N GLY A 62 12.58 12.83 16.14
CA GLY A 62 13.82 12.78 16.94
C GLY A 62 14.52 14.14 17.03
N LYS A 63 14.51 14.90 15.93
CA LYS A 63 15.14 16.22 15.84
C LYS A 63 14.23 17.39 16.26
N TRP A 64 13.00 17.12 16.68
CA TRP A 64 12.10 18.19 17.09
C TRP A 64 12.44 18.71 18.48
N SER A 65 12.55 20.04 18.59
CA SER A 65 12.61 20.77 19.84
C SER A 65 11.48 21.80 19.94
N ALA A 66 11.14 22.21 21.18
CA ALA A 66 10.14 23.24 21.41
C ALA A 66 10.52 24.58 20.75
N SER A 67 11.81 24.90 20.69
CA SER A 67 12.34 26.07 19.97
C SER A 67 12.13 26.04 18.45
N ASP A 68 11.97 24.86 17.84
CA ASP A 68 11.75 24.73 16.39
C ASP A 68 10.30 24.99 15.96
N SER A 69 9.36 24.97 16.91
CA SER A 69 7.92 25.14 16.62
C SER A 69 7.59 26.52 16.03
N ALA A 70 8.39 27.54 16.35
CA ALA A 70 8.28 28.89 15.79
C ALA A 70 9.12 29.09 14.50
N ARG A 71 10.00 28.13 14.15
CA ARG A 71 11.01 28.24 13.07
C ARG A 71 10.77 27.26 11.92
N MET A 72 9.57 26.70 11.79
CA MET A 72 9.24 25.69 10.78
C MET A 72 7.97 26.02 9.99
N SER A 73 8.06 25.89 8.66
CA SER A 73 6.96 26.16 7.73
C SER A 73 6.00 24.98 7.66
N LYS A 74 6.50 23.75 7.92
CA LYS A 74 5.70 22.54 8.11
C LYS A 74 5.95 21.97 9.50
N ARG A 75 4.87 21.65 10.21
CA ARG A 75 4.94 21.00 11.53
C ARG A 75 5.71 19.68 11.42
N HIS A 76 6.54 19.41 12.42
CA HIS A 76 7.25 18.14 12.54
C HIS A 76 6.28 16.95 12.67
N ARG A 77 6.83 15.75 12.52
CA ARG A 77 6.08 14.50 12.71
C ARG A 77 5.37 14.51 14.06
N PHE A 78 4.06 14.32 13.99
CA PHE A 78 3.20 14.03 15.12
C PHE A 78 2.17 12.99 14.64
N THR A 79 2.27 11.77 15.16
CA THR A 79 1.28 10.72 14.89
C THR A 79 0.74 10.22 16.22
N ALA A 80 -0.56 10.42 16.43
CA ALA A 80 -1.26 9.86 17.59
C ALA A 80 -1.34 8.33 17.46
N ILE A 81 -1.12 7.62 18.57
CA ILE A 81 -1.19 6.16 18.59
C ILE A 81 -2.67 5.73 18.56
N PRO A 82 -3.11 4.93 17.58
CA PRO A 82 -4.49 4.45 17.53
C PRO A 82 -4.86 3.59 18.74
N GLN A 83 -6.13 3.60 19.15
CA GLN A 83 -6.60 2.80 20.30
C GLN A 83 -6.22 1.32 20.22
N ARG A 84 -6.38 0.73 19.03
CA ARG A 84 -6.07 -0.68 18.72
C ARG A 84 -4.59 -1.06 18.86
N VAL A 85 -3.68 -0.10 18.93
CA VAL A 85 -2.25 -0.38 19.09
C VAL A 85 -1.90 -0.35 20.58
N ARG A 86 -1.41 -1.46 21.14
CA ARG A 86 -0.93 -1.50 22.53
C ARG A 86 0.40 -0.75 22.65
N GLU A 87 0.47 0.16 23.61
CA GLU A 87 1.67 1.00 23.84
C GLU A 87 2.84 0.18 24.37
N SER A 88 2.58 -0.81 25.24
CA SER A 88 3.61 -1.73 25.76
C SER A 88 4.38 -2.42 24.64
N ALA A 89 3.68 -2.88 23.60
CA ALA A 89 4.29 -3.49 22.43
C ALA A 89 5.13 -2.46 21.63
N LEU A 90 4.65 -1.22 21.48
CA LEU A 90 5.43 -0.17 20.82
C LEU A 90 6.70 0.20 21.59
N VAL A 91 6.64 0.25 22.92
CA VAL A 91 7.82 0.52 23.76
C VAL A 91 8.89 -0.54 23.51
N LYS A 92 8.52 -1.83 23.51
CA LYS A 92 9.42 -2.94 23.17
C LYS A 92 10.03 -2.76 21.77
N LEU A 93 9.20 -2.48 20.76
CA LEU A 93 9.66 -2.30 19.37
C LEU A 93 10.62 -1.12 19.19
N PHE A 94 10.32 0.04 19.79
CA PHE A 94 11.22 1.20 19.73
C PHE A 94 12.51 1.01 20.55
N ALA A 95 12.50 0.12 21.55
CA ALA A 95 13.70 -0.31 22.28
C ALA A 95 14.48 -1.43 21.57
N GLY A 96 14.01 -1.91 20.40
CA GLY A 96 14.63 -3.02 19.68
C GLY A 96 14.44 -4.39 20.33
N GLN A 97 13.46 -4.53 21.22
CA GLN A 97 13.14 -5.77 21.93
C GLN A 97 12.12 -6.62 21.15
N PRO A 98 12.18 -7.96 21.25
CA PRO A 98 11.16 -8.84 20.68
C PRO A 98 9.80 -8.65 21.36
N LEU A 99 8.73 -9.00 20.65
CA LEU A 99 7.38 -9.07 21.21
C LEU A 99 7.13 -10.47 21.74
N ASP A 100 6.52 -10.57 22.92
CA ASP A 100 6.18 -11.85 23.52
C ASP A 100 4.97 -12.46 22.81
N PRO A 101 4.98 -13.79 22.53
CA PRO A 101 3.87 -14.47 21.86
C PRO A 101 2.61 -14.60 22.74
N GLU A 102 2.73 -14.38 24.05
CA GLU A 102 1.64 -14.53 25.03
C GLU A 102 0.80 -13.25 25.23
N ASP A 103 1.20 -12.11 24.65
CA ASP A 103 0.43 -10.85 24.70
C ASP A 103 -0.77 -10.83 23.72
N ASP A 104 -1.13 -12.00 23.16
CA ASP A 104 -2.15 -12.18 22.12
C ASP A 104 -3.56 -12.38 22.70
N ASP A 105 -4.06 -11.36 23.40
CA ASP A 105 -5.51 -11.21 23.55
C ASP A 105 -6.08 -10.86 22.18
N THR A 106 -6.54 -11.87 21.45
CA THR A 106 -7.15 -11.75 20.12
C THR A 106 -8.38 -10.84 20.18
N GLN A 107 -8.21 -9.53 19.96
CA GLN A 107 -9.31 -8.66 19.56
C GLN A 107 -9.53 -8.81 18.06
N VAL A 108 -10.66 -9.41 17.72
CA VAL A 108 -11.12 -9.63 16.35
C VAL A 108 -11.47 -8.27 15.71
N LEU A 109 -10.52 -7.69 14.99
CA LEU A 109 -10.76 -6.56 14.09
C LEU A 109 -10.34 -6.97 12.68
N VAL A 110 -11.35 -7.27 11.86
CA VAL A 110 -11.23 -7.69 10.47
C VAL A 110 -10.69 -6.52 9.64
N GLY A 111 -9.42 -6.62 9.22
CA GLY A 111 -8.81 -5.63 8.35
C GLY A 111 -7.47 -6.12 7.81
N PHE A 112 -7.46 -6.52 6.54
CA PHE A 112 -6.31 -6.82 5.67
C PHE A 112 -4.92 -6.53 6.27
N SER A 113 -4.43 -7.44 7.13
CA SER A 113 -3.06 -7.39 7.62
C SER A 113 -2.14 -7.81 6.49
N ARG A 114 -1.27 -6.92 6.03
CA ARG A 114 -0.16 -7.24 5.10
C ARG A 114 0.98 -8.01 5.78
N ASN A 115 0.79 -8.44 7.02
CA ASN A 115 1.83 -9.01 7.85
C ASN A 115 1.46 -10.43 8.23
N HIS A 116 2.20 -11.38 7.66
CA HIS A 116 2.15 -12.78 8.05
C HIS A 116 3.13 -12.99 9.20
N PHE A 117 2.68 -13.66 10.26
CA PHE A 117 3.51 -14.11 11.37
C PHE A 117 3.49 -15.63 11.37
N SER A 118 4.65 -16.26 11.48
CA SER A 118 4.76 -17.69 11.74
C SER A 118 5.75 -17.90 12.88
N ASN A 119 5.35 -18.68 13.88
CA ASN A 119 6.13 -18.95 15.09
C ASN A 119 6.60 -17.67 15.82
N GLY A 120 5.73 -16.66 15.95
CA GLY A 120 6.05 -15.39 16.62
C GLY A 120 6.97 -14.46 15.82
N VAL A 121 7.52 -14.91 14.69
CA VAL A 121 8.38 -14.11 13.82
C VAL A 121 7.56 -13.58 12.65
N GLN A 122 7.63 -12.26 12.45
CA GLN A 122 7.02 -11.64 11.28
C GLN A 122 7.75 -12.07 10.01
N GLN A 123 7.05 -12.72 9.10
CA GLN A 123 7.55 -13.05 7.77
C GLN A 123 7.06 -12.02 6.75
N VAL A 124 7.99 -11.48 5.97
CA VAL A 124 7.64 -10.66 4.81
C VAL A 124 7.20 -11.60 3.70
N GLY A 125 5.91 -11.56 3.33
CA GLY A 125 5.40 -12.33 2.21
C GLY A 125 6.15 -11.98 0.93
N LYS A 126 6.77 -12.98 0.30
CA LYS A 126 7.41 -12.81 -1.01
C LYS A 126 6.33 -12.91 -2.09
N LEU A 127 6.16 -11.86 -2.88
CA LEU A 127 5.36 -11.94 -4.10
C LEU A 127 6.05 -12.88 -5.08
N VAL A 128 5.43 -14.04 -5.33
CA VAL A 128 5.87 -14.99 -6.34
C VAL A 128 5.04 -14.79 -7.59
N LYS A 129 5.71 -14.57 -8.72
CA LYS A 129 5.07 -14.54 -10.03
C LYS A 129 4.86 -15.96 -10.51
N HIS A 130 3.61 -16.38 -10.60
CA HIS A 130 3.24 -17.66 -11.22
C HIS A 130 2.88 -17.43 -12.68
N ASN A 131 3.51 -18.18 -13.58
CA ASN A 131 3.15 -18.16 -15.00
C ASN A 131 1.92 -19.05 -15.21
N CYS A 132 0.83 -18.44 -15.69
CA CYS A 132 -0.36 -19.17 -16.11
C CYS A 132 -0.14 -19.74 -17.51
N LYS A 133 -0.49 -21.01 -17.73
CA LYS A 133 -0.44 -21.64 -19.06
C LYS A 133 -1.72 -21.42 -19.87
N ALA A 134 -2.76 -20.85 -19.27
CA ALA A 134 -4.02 -20.58 -19.95
C ALA A 134 -3.81 -19.55 -21.08
N SER A 135 -4.39 -19.84 -22.24
CA SER A 135 -4.38 -18.96 -23.41
C SER A 135 -5.78 -18.85 -24.02
N LEU A 136 -5.99 -17.78 -24.79
CA LEU A 136 -7.24 -17.51 -25.49
C LEU A 136 -6.93 -17.44 -26.99
N SER A 137 -7.73 -18.12 -27.80
CA SER A 137 -7.75 -17.96 -29.26
C SER A 137 -8.84 -16.97 -29.64
N LEU A 138 -8.47 -15.92 -30.37
CA LEU A 138 -9.40 -14.93 -30.88
C LEU A 138 -9.63 -15.20 -32.37
N PHE A 139 -10.89 -15.41 -32.73
CA PHE A 139 -11.30 -15.57 -34.12
C PHE A 139 -11.99 -14.28 -34.56
N ILE A 140 -11.37 -13.60 -35.53
CA ILE A 140 -11.88 -12.38 -36.14
C ILE A 140 -12.55 -12.81 -37.46
N PRO A 141 -13.84 -12.47 -37.68
CA PRO A 141 -14.50 -12.71 -38.95
C PRO A 141 -13.76 -12.04 -40.10
N VAL A 142 -13.75 -12.70 -41.26
CA VAL A 142 -13.11 -12.14 -42.47
C VAL A 142 -13.92 -10.97 -43.02
N ASP A 143 -15.25 -10.96 -42.79
CA ASP A 143 -16.11 -9.86 -43.20
C ASP A 143 -15.84 -8.63 -42.30
N PRO A 144 -15.32 -7.51 -42.83
CA PRO A 144 -15.05 -6.30 -42.05
C PRO A 144 -16.32 -5.61 -41.54
N LYS A 145 -17.51 -6.00 -42.03
CA LYS A 145 -18.81 -5.52 -41.50
C LYS A 145 -19.29 -6.33 -40.29
N ASP A 146 -18.72 -7.52 -40.06
CA ASP A 146 -19.04 -8.33 -38.89
C ASP A 146 -18.12 -7.92 -37.72
N LEU A 147 -18.67 -7.07 -36.84
CA LEU A 147 -17.95 -6.51 -35.70
C LEU A 147 -17.88 -7.45 -34.49
N ARG A 148 -18.20 -8.74 -34.65
CA ARG A 148 -18.14 -9.73 -33.58
C ARG A 148 -16.76 -10.38 -33.52
N ILE A 149 -16.35 -10.81 -32.34
CA ILE A 149 -15.14 -11.62 -32.13
C ILE A 149 -15.56 -12.85 -31.34
N VAL A 150 -15.08 -14.02 -31.75
CA VAL A 150 -15.28 -15.26 -30.98
C VAL A 150 -14.01 -15.53 -30.19
N ILE A 151 -14.16 -15.62 -28.87
CA ILE A 151 -13.04 -15.86 -27.95
C ILE A 151 -13.21 -17.28 -27.39
N ILE A 152 -12.26 -18.16 -27.68
CA ILE A 152 -12.29 -19.55 -27.23
C ILE A 152 -11.08 -19.80 -26.33
N PRO A 153 -11.28 -20.22 -25.07
CA PRO A 153 -10.19 -20.69 -24.23
C PRO A 153 -9.51 -21.91 -24.85
N ALA A 154 -8.18 -21.93 -24.85
CA ALA A 154 -7.45 -23.08 -25.38
C ALA A 154 -7.78 -24.35 -24.58
N PRO A 155 -8.10 -25.47 -25.25
CA PRO A 155 -8.41 -26.72 -24.57
C PRO A 155 -7.17 -27.25 -23.85
N GLY A 156 -7.37 -27.86 -22.67
CA GLY A 156 -6.30 -28.52 -21.91
C GLY A 156 -5.35 -27.60 -21.13
N ALA A 157 -5.60 -26.29 -21.08
CA ALA A 157 -4.76 -25.33 -20.36
C ALA A 157 -5.53 -24.59 -19.24
N PRO A 158 -5.93 -25.27 -18.16
CA PRO A 158 -6.65 -24.62 -17.06
C PRO A 158 -5.77 -23.63 -16.29
N HIS A 159 -6.40 -22.65 -15.65
CA HIS A 159 -5.71 -21.72 -14.77
C HIS A 159 -5.03 -22.46 -13.61
N SER A 160 -3.74 -22.17 -13.39
CA SER A 160 -2.95 -22.69 -12.27
C SER A 160 -2.96 -21.77 -11.04
N HIS A 161 -3.81 -20.75 -11.06
CA HIS A 161 -3.93 -19.76 -9.99
C HIS A 161 -5.38 -19.28 -9.88
N PRO A 162 -5.79 -18.77 -8.70
CA PRO A 162 -7.08 -18.13 -8.55
C PRO A 162 -7.23 -16.92 -9.48
N ALA A 163 -8.45 -16.67 -9.96
CA ALA A 163 -8.74 -15.46 -10.72
C ALA A 163 -8.44 -14.21 -9.86
N PHE A 164 -7.84 -13.18 -10.47
CA PHE A 164 -7.69 -11.90 -9.79
C PHE A 164 -9.09 -11.27 -9.55
N PRO A 165 -9.28 -10.53 -8.44
CA PRO A 165 -10.53 -9.82 -8.22
C PRO A 165 -10.77 -8.83 -9.36
N ARG A 166 -12.02 -8.70 -9.82
CA ARG A 166 -12.41 -7.80 -10.93
C ARG A 166 -12.03 -6.33 -10.69
N THR A 167 -11.91 -5.93 -9.42
CA THR A 167 -11.54 -4.58 -8.99
C THR A 167 -10.03 -4.32 -9.05
N LYS A 168 -9.20 -5.36 -9.24
CA LYS A 168 -7.75 -5.24 -9.28
C LYS A 168 -7.31 -4.74 -10.65
N ILE A 169 -6.98 -3.46 -10.73
CA ILE A 169 -6.34 -2.87 -11.90
C ILE A 169 -4.87 -3.32 -11.91
N PRO A 170 -4.38 -3.96 -12.99
CA PRO A 170 -2.97 -4.31 -13.14
C PRO A 170 -2.07 -3.05 -13.07
N LEU A 171 -0.88 -3.18 -12.48
CA LEU A 171 0.03 -2.04 -12.26
C LEU A 171 0.46 -1.39 -13.58
N ASP A 172 0.70 -2.20 -14.62
CA ASP A 172 1.04 -1.74 -15.96
C ASP A 172 -0.10 -0.93 -16.60
N VAL A 173 -1.35 -1.35 -16.41
CA VAL A 173 -2.53 -0.58 -16.83
C VAL A 173 -2.62 0.74 -16.07
N GLN A 174 -2.40 0.72 -14.76
CA GLN A 174 -2.41 1.93 -13.94
C GLN A 174 -1.30 2.91 -14.37
N GLN A 175 -0.10 2.41 -14.68
CA GLN A 175 1.02 3.21 -15.16
C GLN A 175 0.76 3.82 -16.54
N LYS A 176 0.20 3.04 -17.48
CA LYS A 176 -0.23 3.55 -18.79
C LYS A 176 -1.25 4.66 -18.63
N TYR A 177 -2.24 4.45 -17.78
CA TYR A 177 -3.29 5.41 -17.49
C TYR A 177 -2.74 6.72 -16.90
N VAL A 178 -1.85 6.61 -15.91
CA VAL A 178 -1.12 7.77 -15.33
C VAL A 178 -0.29 8.48 -16.41
N GLY A 179 0.36 7.74 -17.30
CA GLY A 179 1.11 8.29 -18.42
C GLY A 179 0.24 9.13 -19.36
N VAL A 180 -0.95 8.63 -19.75
CA VAL A 180 -1.91 9.37 -20.58
C VAL A 180 -2.45 10.58 -19.82
N ALA A 181 -2.88 10.40 -18.57
CA ALA A 181 -3.41 11.49 -17.74
C ALA A 181 -2.40 12.63 -17.50
N ASN A 182 -1.10 12.33 -17.49
CA ASN A 182 -0.05 13.34 -17.38
C ASN A 182 0.26 14.05 -18.72
N LYS A 183 0.04 13.38 -19.85
CA LYS A 183 0.17 13.97 -21.19
C LYS A 183 -1.00 14.91 -21.53
N VAL A 184 -2.21 14.58 -21.07
CA VAL A 184 -3.38 15.45 -21.21
C VAL A 184 -3.25 16.62 -20.22
N ARG A 185 -2.63 17.72 -20.67
CA ARG A 185 -2.64 18.98 -19.94
C ARG A 185 -4.07 19.55 -19.93
N LEU A 186 -4.54 19.94 -18.74
CA LEU A 186 -5.72 20.78 -18.41
C LEU A 186 -7.05 20.08 -18.02
N SER A 187 -7.50 20.46 -16.82
CA SER A 187 -8.89 20.63 -16.37
C SER A 187 -9.85 19.42 -16.28
N ARG A 188 -9.57 18.28 -16.91
CA ARG A 188 -10.48 17.12 -16.90
C ARG A 188 -9.76 15.80 -16.63
N ARG A 189 -9.20 15.65 -15.43
CA ARG A 189 -8.66 14.38 -14.90
C ARG A 189 -9.74 13.39 -14.44
N THR A 190 -10.90 13.38 -15.08
CA THR A 190 -11.93 12.37 -14.82
C THR A 190 -11.65 11.13 -15.66
N THR A 191 -12.20 9.98 -15.28
CA THR A 191 -12.05 8.74 -16.06
C THR A 191 -12.50 8.92 -17.52
N LEU A 192 -13.60 9.63 -17.69
CA LEU A 192 -14.11 10.10 -18.98
C LEU A 192 -13.11 10.92 -19.81
N GLY A 193 -12.26 11.74 -19.19
CA GLY A 193 -11.30 12.59 -19.90
C GLY A 193 -10.10 11.82 -20.46
N VAL A 194 -9.74 10.68 -19.86
CA VAL A 194 -8.65 9.81 -20.33
C VAL A 194 -9.17 8.82 -21.38
N ASP A 195 -10.39 8.32 -21.21
CA ASP A 195 -11.03 7.42 -22.19
C ASP A 195 -11.39 8.16 -23.50
N GLN A 196 -11.54 9.49 -23.46
CA GLN A 196 -11.74 10.35 -24.64
C GLN A 196 -10.43 10.93 -25.20
N ALA A 197 -9.27 10.65 -24.61
CA ALA A 197 -8.00 11.04 -25.21
C ALA A 197 -7.90 10.33 -26.55
N ALA A 198 -7.75 11.10 -27.64
CA ALA A 198 -7.64 10.54 -28.98
C ALA A 198 -6.57 9.45 -28.97
N ASN A 199 -6.93 8.25 -29.44
CA ASN A 199 -5.92 7.30 -29.91
C ASN A 199 -5.09 8.10 -30.91
N GLU A 200 -3.85 8.43 -30.56
CA GLU A 200 -2.93 9.07 -31.48
C GLU A 200 -2.73 8.09 -32.64
N ASP A 201 -3.48 8.38 -33.70
CA ASP A 201 -3.28 7.94 -35.07
C ASP A 201 -1.91 8.48 -35.51
N SER A 202 -0.86 7.86 -34.98
CA SER A 202 0.44 7.93 -35.61
C SER A 202 0.37 6.96 -36.77
N GLY A 203 0.09 7.52 -37.95
CA GLY A 203 0.20 6.87 -39.26
C GLY A 203 1.61 6.35 -39.52
N GLY A 204 2.02 5.35 -38.76
CA GLY A 204 3.20 4.53 -38.94
C GLY A 204 2.74 3.09 -38.90
N LYS A 205 2.69 2.46 -40.08
CA LYS A 205 2.49 1.02 -40.26
C LYS A 205 3.39 0.25 -39.30
N LEU A 206 2.86 -0.20 -38.16
CA LEU A 206 3.39 -1.36 -37.45
C LEU A 206 2.71 -2.57 -38.07
N ALA A 207 3.29 -3.03 -39.18
CA ALA A 207 3.13 -4.39 -39.62
C ALA A 207 3.72 -5.30 -38.53
N VAL A 208 2.87 -5.80 -37.65
CA VAL A 208 3.18 -7.03 -36.91
C VAL A 208 2.83 -8.15 -37.86
N THR A 209 3.82 -8.54 -38.68
CA THR A 209 3.81 -9.85 -39.33
C THR A 209 3.85 -10.89 -38.21
N ILE A 210 2.88 -11.80 -38.21
CA ILE A 210 2.83 -12.98 -37.34
C ILE A 210 3.93 -13.95 -37.78
#